data_AF-A0A2I0P219-F1
#
_entry.id   AF-A0A2I0P219-F1
#
_cell.length_a   1.000
_cell.length_b   1.000
_cell.length_c   1.000
_cell.angle_alpha   90.00
_cell.angle_beta   90.00
_cell.angle_gamma   90.00
#
_symmetry.space_group_name_H-M   'P 1'
#
loop_
_entity.id
_entity.type
_entity.pdbx_description
1 polymer ?
#
loop_
_entity_poly.entity_id
_entity_poly.type
_entity_poly.pdbx_seq_one_letter_code
_entity_poly.pdbx_strand_id
1 'polypeptide(L)'
;MDQHSEKPDEQTLRERIIGLGTLSHQKSYYPELKRRISDLERFRTLLNETEDAIFLVRVSTRICIDLNRAAVNLTGYSTESLLNIRFEELFAPECKKNFVHYVDTENPVDSDSTHRMEVS
;
A
#
# COMPACT_ATOMS: atom_id res chain seq x y z
N MET A 1 -2.64 -67.35 -5.72
CA MET A 1 -1.76 -66.60 -6.64
C MET A 1 -1.76 -65.17 -6.12
N ASP A 2 -0.81 -64.89 -5.24
CA ASP A 2 -0.77 -63.71 -4.41
C ASP A 2 -0.32 -62.49 -5.21
N GLN A 3 -1.14 -61.44 -5.21
CA GLN A 3 -0.77 -60.14 -5.76
C GLN A 3 0.29 -59.51 -4.88
N HIS A 4 1.52 -59.42 -5.40
CA HIS A 4 2.59 -58.63 -4.79
C HIS A 4 2.20 -57.15 -4.83
N SER A 5 1.70 -56.64 -3.71
CA SER A 5 1.65 -55.21 -3.42
C SER A 5 3.08 -54.78 -3.03
N GLU A 6 3.85 -54.30 -4.01
CA GLU A 6 5.14 -53.65 -3.75
C GLU A 6 4.89 -52.42 -2.88
N LYS A 7 5.33 -52.48 -1.62
CA LYS A 7 5.29 -51.35 -0.71
C LYS A 7 6.26 -50.28 -1.24
N PRO A 8 5.82 -49.02 -1.40
CA PRO A 8 6.69 -47.97 -1.89
C PRO A 8 7.88 -47.81 -0.95
N ASP A 9 9.08 -47.74 -1.53
CA ASP A 9 10.34 -47.54 -0.85
C ASP A 9 10.25 -46.34 0.12
N GLU A 10 10.71 -46.54 1.36
CA GLU A 10 10.64 -45.52 2.41
C GLU A 10 11.34 -44.24 2.00
N GLN A 11 12.37 -44.31 1.14
CA GLN A 11 13.05 -43.13 0.63
C GLN A 11 12.14 -42.33 -0.31
N THR A 12 11.38 -43.02 -1.18
CA THR A 12 10.38 -42.40 -2.05
C THR A 12 9.20 -41.83 -1.25
N LEU A 13 8.81 -42.49 -0.16
CA LEU A 13 7.80 -41.99 0.77
C LEU A 13 8.31 -40.75 1.52
N ARG A 14 9.56 -40.76 1.99
CA ARG A 14 10.21 -39.63 2.67
C ARG A 14 10.42 -38.45 1.73
N GLU A 15 10.80 -38.67 0.48
CA GLU A 15 10.92 -37.62 -0.53
C GLU A 15 9.56 -36.97 -0.86
N ARG A 16 8.48 -37.76 -0.92
CA ARG A 16 7.12 -37.23 -1.09
C ARG A 16 6.61 -36.48 0.15
N ILE A 17 6.93 -36.96 1.35
CA ILE A 17 6.54 -36.33 2.63
C ILE A 17 7.32 -35.04 2.88
N ILE A 18 8.62 -35.01 2.59
CA ILE A 18 9.49 -33.83 2.75
C ILE A 18 9.30 -32.85 1.58
N GLY A 19 8.94 -33.33 0.39
CA GLY A 19 8.92 -32.54 -0.85
C GLY A 19 7.65 -31.75 -1.14
N LEU A 20 6.50 -32.01 -0.48
CA LEU A 20 5.21 -31.45 -0.93
C LEU A 20 4.27 -30.91 0.16
N GLY A 21 4.72 -30.78 1.42
CA GLY A 21 3.89 -30.19 2.49
C GLY A 21 4.16 -28.71 2.79
N THR A 22 5.40 -28.24 2.63
CA THR A 22 5.85 -26.97 3.24
C THR A 22 6.50 -25.97 2.28
N LEU A 23 6.89 -26.38 1.05
CA LEU A 23 7.57 -25.49 0.09
C LEU A 23 6.65 -24.81 -0.93
N SER A 24 5.38 -25.23 -1.04
CA SER A 24 4.46 -24.68 -2.07
C SER A 24 3.93 -23.29 -1.72
N HIS A 25 3.65 -23.03 -0.44
CA HIS A 25 3.10 -21.73 -0.01
C HIS A 25 4.18 -20.63 0.13
N GLN A 26 5.41 -20.97 0.52
CA GLN A 26 6.50 -19.98 0.64
C GLN A 26 7.05 -19.52 -0.72
N LYS A 27 7.09 -20.41 -1.74
CA LYS A 27 7.69 -20.09 -3.05
C LYS A 27 6.82 -19.20 -3.94
N SER A 28 5.51 -19.17 -3.77
CA SER A 28 4.65 -18.23 -4.54
C SER A 28 4.56 -16.85 -3.88
N TYR A 29 4.55 -16.79 -2.55
CA TYR A 29 4.38 -15.53 -1.83
C TYR A 29 5.61 -14.62 -1.93
N TYR A 30 6.82 -15.17 -1.79
CA TYR A 30 8.04 -14.37 -1.76
C TYR A 30 8.34 -13.65 -3.09
N PRO A 31 8.21 -14.30 -4.28
CA PRO A 31 8.36 -13.62 -5.56
C PRO A 31 7.30 -12.55 -5.81
N GLU A 32 6.04 -12.80 -5.44
CA GLU A 32 4.96 -11.82 -5.63
C GLU A 32 5.13 -10.60 -4.73
N LEU A 33 5.46 -10.81 -3.45
CA LEU A 33 5.75 -9.72 -2.52
C LEU A 33 6.97 -8.91 -3.00
N LYS A 34 8.05 -9.58 -3.40
CA LYS A 34 9.24 -8.92 -3.94
C LYS A 34 8.92 -8.10 -5.19
N ARG A 35 8.06 -8.63 -6.07
CA ARG A 35 7.59 -7.90 -7.26
C ARG A 35 6.80 -6.66 -6.86
N ARG A 36 5.86 -6.77 -5.92
CA ARG A 36 5.08 -5.61 -5.43
C ARG A 36 5.98 -4.53 -4.83
N ILE A 37 6.98 -4.91 -4.03
CA ILE A 37 7.95 -3.96 -3.47
C ILE A 37 8.73 -3.26 -4.59
N SER A 38 9.25 -4.03 -5.55
CA SER A 38 9.99 -3.48 -6.70
C SER A 38 9.12 -2.54 -7.56
N ASP A 39 7.85 -2.88 -7.76
CA ASP A 39 6.92 -2.04 -8.52
C ASP A 39 6.62 -0.72 -7.77
N LEU A 40 6.47 -0.77 -6.44
CA LEU A 40 6.31 0.43 -5.60
C LEU A 40 7.56 1.31 -5.60
N GLU A 41 8.76 0.73 -5.52
CA GLU A 41 10.02 1.47 -5.61
C GLU A 41 10.17 2.16 -6.96
N ARG A 42 9.80 1.47 -8.04
CA ARG A 42 9.81 2.04 -9.39
C ARG A 42 8.80 3.19 -9.52
N PHE A 43 7.60 3.03 -8.98
CA PHE A 43 6.60 4.09 -8.96
C PHE A 43 7.09 5.31 -8.17
N ARG A 44 7.65 5.10 -6.97
CA ARG A 44 8.24 6.18 -6.16
C ARG A 44 9.37 6.89 -6.90
N THR A 45 10.19 6.15 -7.65
CA THR A 45 11.26 6.73 -8.47
C THR A 45 10.69 7.61 -9.57
N LEU A 46 9.67 7.13 -10.30
CA LEU A 46 9.01 7.91 -11.34
C LEU A 46 8.41 9.22 -10.79
N LEU A 47 7.70 9.15 -9.67
CA LEU A 47 7.16 10.34 -9.00
C LEU A 47 8.24 11.33 -8.57
N ASN A 48 9.42 10.86 -8.18
CA ASN A 48 10.53 11.74 -7.78
C ASN A 48 11.28 12.37 -8.96
N GLU A 49 11.18 11.76 -10.14
CA GLU A 49 11.78 12.28 -11.37
C GLU A 49 10.86 13.29 -12.09
N THR A 50 9.56 13.35 -11.77
CA THR A 50 8.69 14.40 -12.30
C THR A 50 9.08 15.77 -11.77
N GLU A 51 8.99 16.81 -12.60
CA GLU A 51 9.20 18.20 -12.18
C GLU A 51 7.99 18.79 -11.44
N ASP A 52 6.81 18.20 -11.62
CA ASP A 52 5.59 18.64 -10.95
C ASP A 52 5.59 18.25 -9.47
N ALA A 53 5.22 19.19 -8.60
CA ALA A 53 5.06 18.95 -7.18
C ALA A 53 3.79 18.14 -6.90
N ILE A 54 3.97 16.97 -6.28
CA ILE A 54 2.88 16.04 -5.95
C ILE A 54 2.79 15.91 -4.45
N PHE A 55 1.59 16.14 -3.90
CA PHE A 55 1.27 15.98 -2.48
C PHE A 55 0.14 14.97 -2.32
N LEU A 56 0.30 14.04 -1.40
CA LEU A 56 -0.75 13.15 -0.94
C LEU A 56 -1.32 13.68 0.37
N VAL A 57 -2.58 14.08 0.36
CA VAL A 57 -3.24 14.71 1.52
C VAL A 57 -4.41 13.84 1.99
N ARG A 58 -4.47 13.59 3.30
CA ARG A 58 -5.63 12.97 3.92
C ARG A 58 -6.78 13.97 3.92
N VAL A 59 -7.84 13.69 3.18
CA VAL A 59 -9.01 14.58 3.10
C VAL A 59 -9.62 14.86 4.48
N SER A 60 -9.85 13.83 5.31
CA SER A 60 -10.54 14.00 6.60
C SER A 60 -9.80 14.88 7.60
N THR A 61 -8.47 14.79 7.67
CA THR A 61 -7.66 15.58 8.62
C THR A 61 -6.94 16.74 7.95
N ARG A 62 -6.97 16.81 6.62
CA ARG A 62 -6.21 17.73 5.76
C ARG A 62 -4.70 17.68 6.02
N ILE A 63 -4.20 16.51 6.41
CA ILE A 63 -2.79 16.30 6.75
C ILE A 63 -2.03 15.76 5.52
N CYS A 64 -0.86 16.31 5.22
CA CYS A 64 0.03 15.73 4.21
C CYS A 64 0.61 14.40 4.71
N ILE A 65 0.34 13.33 3.96
CA ILE A 65 0.78 11.96 4.24
C ILE A 65 2.09 11.64 3.52
N ASP A 66 2.24 12.12 2.28
CA ASP A 66 3.43 11.87 1.46
C ASP A 66 3.59 12.97 0.41
N LEU A 67 4.78 13.09 -0.16
CA LEU A 67 5.14 14.08 -1.15
C LEU A 67 6.35 13.63 -1.98
N ASN A 68 6.44 14.09 -3.23
CA ASN A 68 7.59 13.78 -4.09
C ASN A 68 8.75 14.77 -3.90
N ARG A 69 9.91 14.46 -4.51
CA ARG A 69 11.09 15.34 -4.48
C ARG A 69 10.80 16.75 -5.01
N ALA A 70 10.00 16.87 -6.07
CA ALA A 70 9.66 18.19 -6.63
C ALA A 70 8.87 19.07 -5.65
N ALA A 71 8.01 18.49 -4.81
CA ALA A 71 7.29 19.23 -3.77
C ALA A 71 8.23 19.83 -2.70
N VAL A 72 9.27 19.09 -2.29
CA VAL A 72 10.32 19.61 -1.40
C VAL A 72 11.03 20.80 -2.05
N ASN A 73 11.42 20.64 -3.32
CA ASN A 73 12.14 21.67 -4.06
C ASN A 73 11.29 22.93 -4.28
N LEU A 74 9.99 22.76 -4.57
CA LEU A 74 9.06 23.86 -4.81
C LEU A 74 8.81 24.68 -3.54
N THR A 75 8.62 24.00 -2.41
CA THR A 75 8.25 24.66 -1.16
C THR A 75 9.46 25.17 -0.38
N GLY A 76 10.65 24.61 -0.61
CA GLY A 76 11.88 24.94 0.10
C GLY A 76 11.97 24.37 1.52
N TYR A 77 10.96 23.63 1.99
CA TYR A 77 10.97 22.96 3.28
C TYR A 77 11.46 21.52 3.15
N SER A 78 12.02 20.97 4.24
CA SER A 78 12.41 19.56 4.26
C SER A 78 11.19 18.64 4.26
N THR A 79 11.36 17.42 3.75
CA THR A 79 10.31 16.40 3.76
C THR A 79 9.74 16.19 5.16
N GLU A 80 10.58 16.11 6.18
CA GLU A 80 10.16 15.90 7.57
C GLU A 80 9.29 17.03 8.11
N SER A 81 9.54 18.27 7.68
CA SER A 81 8.74 19.43 8.06
C SER A 81 7.42 19.52 7.31
N LEU A 82 7.32 18.89 6.13
CA LEU A 82 6.09 18.85 5.32
C LEU A 82 5.24 17.62 5.60
N LEU A 83 5.83 16.55 6.15
CA LEU A 83 5.07 15.39 6.59
C LEU A 83 4.30 15.74 7.86
N ASN A 84 3.04 15.33 7.92
CA ASN A 84 2.14 15.55 9.06
C ASN A 84 1.72 17.01 9.34
N ILE A 85 2.09 17.99 8.51
CA ILE A 85 1.50 19.33 8.63
C ILE A 85 0.10 19.37 8.03
N ARG A 86 -0.70 20.32 8.50
CA ARG A 86 -1.97 20.67 7.84
C ARG A 86 -1.64 21.30 6.50
N PHE A 87 -2.16 20.73 5.43
CA PHE A 87 -1.89 21.16 4.06
C PHE A 87 -2.23 22.65 3.83
N GLU A 88 -3.23 23.16 4.55
CA GLU A 88 -3.62 24.58 4.53
C GLU A 88 -2.52 25.54 5.01
N GLU A 89 -1.58 25.08 5.85
CA GLU A 89 -0.49 25.90 6.36
C GLU A 89 0.55 26.24 5.30
N LEU A 90 0.58 25.48 4.21
CA LEU A 90 1.46 25.72 3.08
C LEU A 90 1.02 26.94 2.25
N PHE A 91 -0.23 27.38 2.40
CA PHE A 91 -0.79 28.51 1.66
C PHE A 91 -0.80 29.80 2.49
N ALA A 92 -0.60 30.91 1.79
CA ALA A 92 -0.80 32.24 2.36
C ALA A 92 -2.24 32.38 2.89
N PRO A 93 -2.47 33.16 3.97
CA PRO A 93 -3.79 33.30 4.60
C PRO A 93 -4.94 33.63 3.64
N GLU A 94 -4.63 34.39 2.59
CA GLU A 94 -5.56 34.83 1.55
C GLU A 94 -6.08 33.66 0.69
N CYS A 95 -5.27 32.61 0.53
CA CYS A 95 -5.59 31.45 -0.30
C CYS A 95 -6.27 30.31 0.48
N LYS A 96 -6.19 30.30 1.82
CA LYS A 96 -6.72 29.21 2.67
C LYS A 96 -8.23 28.97 2.50
N LYS A 97 -9.00 30.05 2.30
CA LYS A 97 -10.48 30.00 2.26
C LYS A 97 -11.04 29.21 1.07
N ASN A 98 -10.31 29.13 -0.04
CA ASN A 98 -10.78 28.47 -1.25
C ASN A 98 -10.62 26.95 -1.19
N PHE A 99 -9.67 26.46 -0.39
CA PHE A 99 -9.36 25.02 -0.31
C PHE A 99 -10.42 24.25 0.49
N VAL A 100 -10.89 24.80 1.61
CA VAL A 100 -11.90 24.17 2.49
C VAL A 100 -13.20 23.87 1.74
N HIS A 101 -13.64 24.79 0.88
CA HIS A 101 -14.89 24.61 0.14
C HIS A 101 -14.80 23.50 -0.91
N TYR A 102 -13.62 23.21 -1.47
CA TYR A 102 -13.49 22.20 -2.53
C TYR A 102 -13.50 20.78 -1.97
N VAL A 103 -12.87 20.58 -0.81
CA VAL A 103 -12.69 19.26 -0.21
C VAL A 103 -13.99 18.74 0.43
N ASP A 104 -14.80 19.64 0.99
CA ASP A 104 -16.06 19.27 1.67
C ASP A 104 -17.24 19.03 0.71
N THR A 105 -17.22 19.58 -0.52
CA THR A 105 -18.35 19.44 -1.45
C THR A 105 -18.37 18.14 -2.25
N GLU A 106 -17.25 17.43 -2.38
CA GLU A 106 -17.16 16.19 -3.18
C GLU A 106 -17.27 14.91 -2.35
N ASN A 107 -17.52 14.99 -1.04
CA ASN A 107 -17.56 13.79 -0.20
C ASN A 107 -18.65 13.86 0.89
N PRO A 108 -19.90 13.44 0.62
CA PRO A 108 -20.80 13.01 1.68
C PRO A 108 -20.19 11.72 2.25
N VAL A 109 -19.40 11.85 3.32
CA VAL A 109 -18.85 10.72 4.06
C VAL A 109 -20.03 9.82 4.42
N ASP A 110 -20.09 8.61 3.83
CA ASP A 110 -21.04 7.55 4.17
C ASP A 110 -21.03 7.34 5.68
N SER A 111 -21.97 8.00 6.33
CA SER A 111 -22.41 7.68 7.68
C SER A 111 -23.23 6.40 7.57
N ASP A 112 -22.73 5.36 8.22
CA ASP A 112 -23.42 4.12 8.57
C ASP A 112 -23.15 2.89 7.68
N SER A 113 -22.16 2.11 8.08
CA SER A 113 -22.10 0.68 7.78
C SER A 113 -21.73 -0.08 9.05
N THR A 114 -22.49 0.18 10.12
CA THR A 114 -22.67 -0.82 11.19
C THR A 114 -23.97 -1.56 10.90
N HIS A 115 -23.93 -2.57 10.04
CA HIS A 115 -24.94 -3.62 10.08
C HIS A 115 -24.28 -4.98 10.23
N ARG A 116 -24.34 -5.46 11.48
CA ARG A 116 -24.25 -6.85 11.88
C ARG A 116 -25.05 -7.71 10.89
N MET A 117 -24.38 -8.65 10.22
CA MET A 117 -25.07 -9.85 9.75
C MET A 117 -25.30 -10.73 10.98
N GLU A 118 -26.52 -10.74 11.50
CA GLU A 118 -27.03 -11.90 12.21
C GLU A 118 -27.43 -12.94 11.15
N VAL A 119 -26.70 -14.05 11.18
CA VAL A 119 -27.04 -15.29 10.46
C VAL A 119 -28.20 -15.98 11.17
N SER A 120 -29.27 -16.27 10.44
CA SER A 120 -30.24 -17.33 10.73
C SER A 120 -30.08 -18.46 9.73
#